data_AF-A0A1V5GA19-F1
#
_entry.id   AF-A0A1V5GA19-F1
#
_cell.length_a   1.000
_cell.length_b   1.000
_cell.length_c   1.000
_cell.angle_alpha   90.00
_cell.angle_beta   90.00
_cell.angle_gamma   90.00
#
_symmetry.space_group_name_H-M   'P 1'
#
loop_
_entity.id
_entity.type
_entity.pdbx_description
1 polymer ?
#
loop_
_entity_poly.entity_id
_entity_poly.type
_entity_poly.pdbx_seq_one_letter_code
_entity_poly.pdbx_strand_id
1 'polypeptide(L)'
;MFLFNVPATWQSAAAHRLYAEELRRLGRALCDLGAVPPANAALAETMALYEAARQRLLAGRPSLGSRQFFEELLRYHRDGALESSPSGGPALPLNRRGIALAIVGAPLHPDWAALFDAIELAGGRIELDATALGERALPPPFDRRRLREEPFETLCDAYFGKIPDAFRRPNSQLYRWLRDRLAERGVRGILFHEYTWCDTWRAEFARMKEWASAPIHRLENQGQPRPDPRLLFRLEAFLEMLAASALRRPSL
;
A
#
# COMPACT_ATOMS: atom_id res chain seq x y z
N MET A 1 -11.15 14.59 20.49
CA MET A 1 -10.54 14.55 19.13
C MET A 1 -9.08 14.96 19.27
N PHE A 2 -8.13 14.15 18.76
CA PHE A 2 -6.71 14.49 18.74
C PHE A 2 -6.28 14.77 17.30
N LEU A 3 -5.82 15.99 17.02
CA LEU A 3 -5.20 16.32 15.73
C LEU A 3 -3.74 15.85 15.76
N PHE A 4 -3.28 15.05 14.80
CA PHE A 4 -1.88 14.61 14.71
C PHE A 4 -1.20 15.29 13.52
N ASN A 5 -0.15 16.09 13.75
CA ASN A 5 0.52 16.81 12.67
C ASN A 5 1.65 15.97 12.08
N VAL A 6 1.53 15.60 10.81
CA VAL A 6 2.58 14.91 10.06
C VAL A 6 3.30 15.92 9.16
N PRO A 7 4.62 16.13 9.32
CA PRO A 7 5.36 17.00 8.42
C PRO A 7 5.31 16.50 6.97
N ALA A 8 5.10 17.40 6.01
CA ALA A 8 5.21 17.07 4.58
C ALA A 8 6.68 16.83 4.16
N THR A 9 7.63 17.58 4.75
CA THR A 9 9.06 17.38 4.52
C THR A 9 9.64 16.35 5.47
N TRP A 10 10.46 15.44 4.97
CA TRP A 10 10.95 14.30 5.78
C TRP A 10 12.47 14.20 5.87
N GLN A 11 13.22 14.97 5.07
CA GLN A 11 14.68 14.78 4.95
C GLN A 11 15.49 15.40 6.09
N SER A 12 14.88 16.26 6.92
CA SER A 12 15.59 17.00 7.97
C SER A 12 15.42 16.37 9.34
N ALA A 13 16.47 16.46 10.17
CA ALA A 13 16.40 16.05 11.57
C ALA A 13 15.29 16.81 12.34
N ALA A 14 15.02 18.06 11.97
CA ALA A 14 13.94 18.85 12.56
C ALA A 14 12.56 18.22 12.29
N ALA A 15 12.29 17.74 11.08
CA ALA A 15 11.02 17.08 10.76
C ALA A 15 10.84 15.76 11.54
N HIS A 16 11.92 14.97 11.66
CA HIS A 16 11.91 13.76 12.48
C HIS A 16 11.65 14.06 13.96
N ARG A 17 12.25 15.11 14.51
CA ARG A 17 11.97 15.56 15.89
C ARG A 17 10.50 15.97 16.06
N LEU A 18 9.95 16.74 15.12
CA LEU A 18 8.55 17.16 15.17
C LEU A 18 7.59 15.95 15.18
N TYR A 19 7.82 14.98 14.29
CA TYR A 19 7.01 13.76 14.28
C TYR A 19 7.12 12.97 15.60
N ALA A 20 8.32 12.84 16.16
CA ALA A 20 8.54 12.17 17.44
C ALA A 20 7.84 12.91 18.59
N GLU A 21 7.87 14.24 18.61
CA GLU A 21 7.15 15.06 19.60
C GLU A 21 5.63 14.90 19.48
N GLU A 22 5.10 14.83 18.26
CA GLU A 22 3.67 14.57 18.02
C GLU A 22 3.25 13.16 18.48
N LEU A 23 4.09 12.14 18.30
CA LEU A 23 3.87 10.81 18.88
C LEU A 23 3.90 10.83 20.41
N ARG A 24 4.81 11.58 21.03
CA ARG A 24 4.81 11.74 22.49
C ARG A 24 3.57 12.49 22.97
N ARG A 25 3.08 13.47 22.21
CA ARG A 25 1.84 14.21 22.51
C ARG A 25 0.62 13.29 22.41
N LEU A 26 0.59 12.41 21.41
CA LEU A 26 -0.42 11.37 21.29
C LEU A 26 -0.38 10.43 22.50
N GLY A 27 0.81 9.95 22.88
CA GLY A 27 0.99 9.10 24.06
C GLY A 27 0.41 9.73 25.33
N ARG A 28 0.71 11.00 25.61
CA ARG A 28 0.13 11.73 26.74
C ARG A 28 -1.40 11.81 26.68
N ALA A 29 -1.95 12.17 25.52
CA ALA A 29 -3.39 12.24 25.33
C ALA A 29 -4.09 10.88 25.51
N LEU A 30 -3.43 9.77 25.16
CA LEU A 30 -3.94 8.42 25.43
C LEU A 30 -3.88 8.10 26.93
N CYS A 31 -2.84 8.54 27.65
CA CYS A 31 -2.78 8.40 29.10
C CYS A 31 -3.89 9.16 29.82
N ASP A 32 -4.25 10.35 29.34
CA ASP A 32 -5.39 11.11 29.86
C ASP A 32 -6.73 10.37 29.67
N LEU A 33 -6.80 9.43 28.73
CA LEU A 33 -7.93 8.54 28.48
C LEU A 33 -7.83 7.18 29.23
N GLY A 34 -6.82 7.02 30.09
CA GLY A 34 -6.63 5.82 30.92
C GLY A 34 -5.64 4.79 30.36
N ALA A 35 -4.92 5.10 29.26
CA ALA A 35 -3.86 4.24 28.78
C ALA A 35 -2.60 4.34 29.68
N VAL A 36 -1.78 3.30 29.66
CA VAL A 36 -0.50 3.27 30.37
C VAL A 36 0.65 3.34 29.35
N PRO A 37 1.68 4.17 29.57
CA PRO A 37 2.81 4.22 28.66
C PRO A 37 3.55 2.86 28.66
N PRO A 38 3.87 2.29 27.48
CA PRO A 38 4.55 1.00 27.44
C PRO A 38 6.01 1.14 27.89
N ALA A 39 6.52 0.12 28.58
CA ALA A 39 7.96 -0.04 28.74
C ALA A 39 8.62 -0.31 27.38
N ASN A 40 9.91 0.06 27.22
CA ASN A 40 10.65 -0.17 25.98
C ASN A 40 10.60 -1.63 25.51
N ALA A 41 10.72 -2.59 26.43
CA ALA A 41 10.64 -4.01 26.09
C ALA A 41 9.27 -4.40 25.52
N ALA A 42 8.18 -3.92 26.13
CA ALA A 42 6.81 -4.19 25.66
C ALA A 42 6.52 -3.52 24.31
N LEU A 43 7.06 -2.31 24.08
CA LEU A 43 6.98 -1.65 22.78
C LEU A 43 7.73 -2.43 21.71
N ALA A 44 8.96 -2.86 21.98
CA ALA A 44 9.77 -3.67 21.08
C ALA A 44 9.09 -5.00 20.72
N GLU A 45 8.51 -5.68 21.70
CA GLU A 45 7.74 -6.91 21.52
C GLU A 45 6.51 -6.68 20.62
N THR A 46 5.71 -5.65 20.92
CA THR A 46 4.54 -5.28 20.11
C THR A 46 4.93 -4.98 18.67
N MET A 47 6.00 -4.20 18.46
CA MET A 47 6.51 -3.91 17.13
C MET A 47 6.97 -5.19 16.39
N ALA A 48 7.63 -6.11 17.08
CA ALA A 48 8.05 -7.39 16.50
C ALA A 48 6.86 -8.26 16.10
N LEU A 49 5.78 -8.27 16.90
CA LEU A 49 4.52 -8.97 16.57
C LEU A 49 3.89 -8.39 15.29
N TYR A 50 3.78 -7.06 15.20
CA TYR A 50 3.25 -6.39 14.01
C TYR A 50 4.12 -6.60 12.76
N GLU A 51 5.45 -6.67 12.92
CA GLU A 51 6.36 -7.04 11.84
C GLU A 51 6.16 -8.49 11.40
N ALA A 52 6.07 -9.45 12.33
CA ALA A 52 5.86 -10.85 12.00
C ALA A 52 4.53 -11.08 11.24
N ALA A 53 3.44 -10.43 11.67
CA ALA A 53 2.17 -10.46 10.96
C ALA A 53 2.30 -9.87 9.53
N ARG A 54 2.96 -8.73 9.40
CA ARG A 54 3.21 -8.07 8.10
C ARG A 54 4.04 -8.94 7.15
N GLN A 55 5.10 -9.58 7.65
CA GLN A 55 5.93 -10.48 6.85
C GLN A 55 5.14 -11.72 6.40
N ARG A 56 4.30 -12.30 7.27
CA ARG A 56 3.41 -13.41 6.89
C ARG A 56 2.42 -13.01 5.80
N LEU A 57 1.81 -11.83 5.93
CA LEU A 57 0.90 -11.29 4.91
C LEU A 57 1.60 -11.16 3.55
N LEU A 58 2.76 -10.50 3.52
CA LEU A 58 3.52 -10.28 2.28
C LEU A 58 4.02 -11.60 1.66
N ALA A 59 4.50 -12.53 2.48
CA ALA A 59 4.94 -13.85 2.04
C ALA A 59 3.77 -14.68 1.44
N GLY A 60 2.54 -14.44 1.90
CA GLY A 60 1.33 -15.07 1.38
C GLY A 60 0.82 -14.49 0.05
N ARG A 61 1.31 -13.32 -0.40
CA ARG A 61 0.85 -12.67 -1.65
C ARG A 61 0.80 -13.64 -2.84
N PRO A 62 1.85 -14.45 -3.13
CA PRO A 62 1.87 -15.29 -4.33
C PRO A 62 0.75 -16.34 -4.36
N SER A 63 0.32 -16.84 -3.19
CA SER A 63 -0.72 -17.86 -3.05
C SER A 63 -2.14 -17.31 -2.98
N LEU A 64 -2.31 -16.00 -2.79
CA LEU A 64 -3.62 -15.37 -2.65
C LEU A 64 -4.13 -14.78 -3.97
N GLY A 65 -5.45 -14.85 -4.16
CA GLY A 65 -6.14 -14.03 -5.17
C GLY A 65 -6.00 -12.54 -4.87
N SER A 66 -6.23 -11.69 -5.86
CA SER A 66 -6.08 -10.23 -5.74
C SER A 66 -7.06 -9.66 -4.71
N ARG A 67 -8.33 -10.11 -4.76
CA ARG A 67 -9.36 -9.73 -3.77
C ARG A 67 -9.00 -10.19 -2.36
N GLN A 68 -8.63 -11.46 -2.22
CA GLN A 68 -8.26 -12.04 -0.93
C GLN A 68 -7.10 -11.27 -0.29
N PHE A 69 -6.06 -10.94 -1.08
CA PHE A 69 -4.92 -10.19 -0.56
C PHE A 69 -5.31 -8.76 -0.12
N PHE A 70 -6.19 -8.08 -0.87
CA PHE A 70 -6.73 -6.78 -0.48
C PHE A 70 -7.52 -6.86 0.84
N GLU A 71 -8.40 -7.86 0.99
CA GLU A 71 -9.17 -8.09 2.22
C GLU A 71 -8.25 -8.40 3.41
N GLU A 72 -7.18 -9.17 3.20
CA GLU A 72 -6.16 -9.46 4.21
C GLU A 72 -5.35 -8.23 4.63
N LEU A 73 -5.03 -7.32 3.70
CA LEU A 73 -4.44 -6.01 4.00
C LEU A 73 -5.38 -5.16 4.86
N LEU A 74 -6.67 -5.09 4.52
CA LEU A 74 -7.66 -4.38 5.30
C LEU A 74 -7.82 -4.97 6.70
N ARG A 75 -7.78 -6.30 6.83
CA ARG A 75 -7.82 -6.99 8.12
C ARG A 75 -6.58 -6.66 8.95
N TYR A 76 -5.40 -6.70 8.35
CA TYR A 76 -4.15 -6.28 9.01
C TYR A 76 -4.21 -4.83 9.51
N HIS A 77 -4.73 -3.89 8.72
CA HIS A 77 -4.83 -2.49 9.14
C HIS A 77 -5.83 -2.27 10.28
N ARG A 78 -6.88 -3.10 10.37
CA ARG A 78 -7.90 -3.02 11.42
C ARG A 78 -7.45 -3.68 12.72
N ASP A 79 -6.91 -4.90 12.60
CA ASP A 79 -6.70 -5.80 13.74
C ASP A 79 -5.22 -5.86 14.16
N GLY A 80 -4.31 -5.40 13.29
CA GLY A 80 -2.88 -5.39 13.55
C GLY A 80 -2.25 -6.78 13.46
N ALA A 81 -1.78 -7.30 14.60
CA ALA A 81 -1.10 -8.59 14.66
C ALA A 81 -2.10 -9.74 14.46
N LEU A 82 -2.30 -10.16 13.21
CA LEU A 82 -3.12 -11.33 12.86
C LEU A 82 -2.52 -12.58 13.50
N GLU A 83 -3.18 -13.22 14.47
CA GLU A 83 -2.70 -14.48 15.05
C GLU A 83 -2.79 -15.63 14.04
N SER A 84 -3.85 -15.66 13.23
CA SER A 84 -4.09 -16.68 12.22
C SER A 84 -3.37 -16.39 10.89
N SER A 85 -2.89 -17.45 10.24
CA SER A 85 -2.47 -17.39 8.84
C SER A 85 -3.62 -16.85 7.98
N PRO A 86 -3.32 -16.22 6.82
CA PRO A 86 -4.34 -15.85 5.85
C PRO A 86 -5.25 -17.04 5.63
N SER A 87 -6.54 -16.83 5.79
CA SER A 87 -7.53 -17.89 5.62
C SER A 87 -7.52 -18.25 4.15
N GLY A 88 -6.80 -19.32 3.81
CA GLY A 88 -6.70 -19.82 2.45
C GLY A 88 -8.09 -20.22 1.98
N GLY A 89 -8.76 -19.33 1.25
CA GLY A 89 -9.83 -19.74 0.36
C GLY A 89 -9.27 -20.74 -0.66
N PRO A 90 -10.13 -21.47 -1.40
CA PRO A 90 -9.66 -22.38 -2.43
C PRO A 90 -8.68 -21.65 -3.34
N ALA A 91 -7.44 -22.14 -3.39
CA ALA A 91 -6.41 -21.57 -4.24
C ALA A 91 -6.94 -21.56 -5.67
N LEU A 92 -7.08 -20.38 -6.27
CA LEU A 92 -7.33 -20.31 -7.70
C LEU A 92 -6.18 -21.04 -8.40
N PRO A 93 -6.45 -21.93 -9.37
CA PRO A 93 -5.40 -22.72 -10.00
C PRO A 93 -4.30 -21.80 -10.53
N LEU A 94 -3.07 -22.04 -10.05
CA LEU A 94 -1.81 -21.32 -10.32
C LEU A 94 -1.47 -21.11 -11.81
N ASN A 95 -2.27 -21.68 -12.72
CA ASN A 95 -1.98 -21.81 -14.14
C ASN A 95 -2.62 -20.73 -15.04
N ARG A 96 -3.27 -19.72 -14.45
CA ARG A 96 -3.55 -18.46 -15.17
C ARG A 96 -2.75 -17.34 -14.51
N ARG A 97 -1.48 -17.20 -14.89
CA ARG A 97 -0.76 -15.94 -14.62
C ARG A 97 -1.41 -14.87 -15.49
N GLY A 98 -2.42 -14.21 -14.93
CA GLY A 98 -3.05 -13.05 -15.55
C GLY A 98 -2.02 -11.95 -15.82
N ILE A 99 -2.40 -10.95 -16.61
CA ILE A 99 -1.55 -9.79 -16.87
C ILE A 99 -1.24 -9.11 -15.53
N ALA A 100 0.05 -9.07 -15.17
CA ALA A 100 0.49 -8.46 -13.92
C ALA A 100 0.23 -6.95 -13.92
N LEU A 101 -0.60 -6.50 -12.98
CA LEU A 101 -0.98 -5.12 -12.80
C LEU A 101 -0.53 -4.59 -11.44
N ALA A 102 -0.36 -3.29 -11.33
CA ALA A 102 -0.32 -2.60 -10.05
C ALA A 102 -1.55 -1.70 -9.90
N ILE A 103 -2.04 -1.53 -8.68
CA ILE A 103 -2.95 -0.42 -8.35
C ILE A 103 -2.21 0.60 -7.50
N VAL A 104 -2.22 1.86 -7.90
CA VAL A 104 -1.44 2.94 -7.26
C VAL A 104 -2.38 4.10 -7.00
N GLY A 105 -2.38 4.66 -5.79
CA GLY A 105 -3.23 5.83 -5.57
C GLY A 105 -3.74 6.09 -4.16
N ALA A 106 -4.88 6.79 -4.15
CA ALA A 106 -5.67 7.08 -2.96
C ALA A 106 -6.21 5.78 -2.30
N PRO A 107 -6.61 5.82 -1.02
CA PRO A 107 -7.19 4.65 -0.34
C PRO A 107 -8.39 4.08 -1.12
N LEU A 108 -8.44 2.77 -1.29
CA LEU A 108 -9.64 2.09 -1.79
C LEU A 108 -10.60 1.81 -0.64
N HIS A 109 -11.88 2.09 -0.85
CA HIS A 109 -12.91 1.71 0.11
C HIS A 109 -13.10 0.17 0.10
N PRO A 110 -13.39 -0.49 1.24
CA PRO A 110 -13.59 -1.94 1.28
C PRO A 110 -14.61 -2.49 0.26
N ASP A 111 -15.66 -1.72 -0.02
CA ASP A 111 -16.69 -2.09 -1.01
C ASP A 111 -16.17 -2.15 -2.46
N TRP A 112 -14.95 -1.68 -2.72
CA TRP A 112 -14.27 -1.85 -4.01
C TRP A 112 -13.64 -3.24 -4.19
N ALA A 113 -13.81 -4.17 -3.24
CA ALA A 113 -13.32 -5.54 -3.35
C ALA A 113 -13.76 -6.24 -4.66
N ALA A 114 -14.97 -5.94 -5.16
CA ALA A 114 -15.49 -6.51 -6.41
C ALA A 114 -14.69 -6.07 -7.66
N LEU A 115 -13.93 -4.97 -7.60
CA LEU A 115 -13.03 -4.55 -8.68
C LEU A 115 -11.99 -5.63 -8.96
N PHE A 116 -11.45 -6.25 -7.91
CA PHE A 116 -10.41 -7.26 -8.03
C PHE A 116 -10.90 -8.52 -8.71
N ASP A 117 -12.15 -8.94 -8.43
CA ASP A 117 -12.79 -10.07 -9.13
C ASP A 117 -12.98 -9.76 -10.62
N ALA A 118 -13.42 -8.54 -10.95
CA ALA A 118 -13.59 -8.11 -12.34
C ALA A 118 -12.25 -8.10 -13.11
N ILE A 119 -11.16 -7.65 -12.46
CA ILE A 119 -9.81 -7.69 -13.03
C ILE A 119 -9.39 -9.13 -13.33
N GLU A 120 -9.58 -10.05 -12.38
CA GLU A 120 -9.19 -11.46 -12.55
C GLU A 120 -10.03 -12.16 -13.62
N LEU A 121 -11.34 -11.87 -13.68
CA LEU A 121 -12.23 -12.37 -14.71
C LEU A 121 -11.81 -11.90 -16.11
N ALA A 122 -11.37 -10.64 -16.23
CA ALA A 122 -10.82 -10.05 -17.45
C ALA A 122 -9.37 -10.48 -17.76
N GLY A 123 -8.80 -11.41 -16.99
CA GLY A 123 -7.47 -11.98 -17.23
C GLY A 123 -6.29 -11.15 -16.69
N GLY A 124 -6.54 -10.16 -15.84
CA GLY A 124 -5.52 -9.43 -15.08
C GLY A 124 -5.24 -10.04 -13.71
N ARG A 125 -4.20 -9.55 -13.03
CA ARG A 125 -3.92 -9.87 -11.61
C ARG A 125 -3.19 -8.70 -10.95
N ILE A 126 -3.59 -8.28 -9.75
CA ILE A 126 -2.94 -7.16 -9.03
C ILE A 126 -1.70 -7.66 -8.28
N GLU A 127 -0.52 -7.63 -8.88
CA GLU A 127 0.71 -8.08 -8.22
C GLU A 127 1.29 -7.07 -7.20
N LEU A 128 0.80 -5.83 -7.24
CA LEU A 128 1.20 -4.77 -6.31
C LEU A 128 0.01 -3.87 -5.96
N ASP A 129 -0.33 -3.80 -4.67
CA ASP A 129 -1.22 -2.76 -4.15
C ASP A 129 -0.37 -1.63 -3.53
N ALA A 130 -0.27 -0.50 -4.22
CA ALA A 130 0.44 0.69 -3.80
C ALA A 130 -0.50 1.83 -3.37
N THR A 131 -1.74 1.50 -3.01
CA THR A 131 -2.69 2.46 -2.44
C THR A 131 -2.29 2.84 -1.01
N ALA A 132 -2.97 3.84 -0.44
CA ALA A 132 -2.70 4.28 0.93
C ALA A 132 -3.06 3.26 2.03
N LEU A 133 -3.77 2.17 1.69
CA LEU A 133 -4.01 1.00 2.55
C LEU A 133 -3.35 -0.27 1.99
N GLY A 134 -2.50 -0.10 0.97
CA GLY A 134 -1.78 -1.17 0.32
C GLY A 134 -0.39 -1.40 0.92
N GLU A 135 0.41 -2.19 0.22
CA GLU A 135 1.80 -2.53 0.57
C GLU A 135 2.70 -1.31 0.72
N ARG A 136 2.36 -0.17 0.10
CA ARG A 136 3.11 1.08 0.26
C ARG A 136 3.06 1.62 1.69
N ALA A 137 1.94 1.44 2.39
CA ALA A 137 1.72 1.93 3.74
C ALA A 137 2.35 1.04 4.82
N LEU A 138 2.98 -0.06 4.42
CA LEU A 138 3.61 -1.04 5.29
C LEU A 138 5.05 -0.63 5.62
N PRO A 139 5.42 -0.46 6.90
CA PRO A 139 6.81 -0.19 7.27
C PRO A 139 7.74 -1.33 6.83
N PRO A 140 9.01 -1.05 6.49
CA PRO A 140 9.99 -2.11 6.24
C PRO A 140 10.25 -2.97 7.50
N PRO A 141 10.96 -4.10 7.37
CA PRO A 141 11.49 -4.85 8.51
C PRO A 141 12.29 -3.96 9.47
N PHE A 142 12.20 -4.22 10.77
CA PHE A 142 12.96 -3.46 11.77
C PHE A 142 14.38 -4.00 11.91
N ASP A 143 15.34 -3.09 12.14
CA ASP A 143 16.67 -3.48 12.63
C ASP A 143 16.53 -4.05 14.04
N ARG A 144 16.92 -5.32 14.22
CA ARG A 144 16.69 -6.06 15.47
C ARG A 144 17.50 -5.53 16.65
N ARG A 145 18.65 -4.92 16.40
CA ARG A 145 19.48 -4.30 17.44
C ARG A 145 18.82 -3.01 17.90
N ARG A 146 18.50 -2.11 16.95
CA ARG A 146 17.84 -0.83 17.25
C ARG A 146 16.46 -1.01 17.87
N LEU A 147 15.72 -2.04 17.45
CA LEU A 147 14.42 -2.35 18.04
C LEU A 147 14.51 -2.63 19.55
N ARG A 148 15.59 -3.26 20.02
CA ARG A 148 15.80 -3.55 21.44
C ARG A 148 16.31 -2.34 22.23
N GLU A 149 17.23 -1.59 21.63
CA GLU A 149 17.92 -0.48 22.30
C GLU A 149 17.08 0.81 22.31
N GLU A 150 16.42 1.10 21.18
CA GLU A 150 15.75 2.37 20.88
C GLU A 150 14.41 2.12 20.15
N PRO A 151 13.43 1.43 20.76
CA PRO A 151 12.20 1.02 20.08
C PRO A 151 11.36 2.23 19.62
N PHE A 152 11.30 3.30 20.40
CA PHE A 152 10.52 4.49 20.05
C PHE A 152 11.11 5.23 18.83
N GLU A 153 12.42 5.41 18.79
CA GLU A 153 13.14 6.02 17.68
C GLU A 153 13.05 5.13 16.43
N THR A 154 13.11 3.81 16.62
CA THR A 154 12.91 2.82 15.55
C THR A 154 11.49 2.91 14.98
N LEU A 155 10.47 3.06 15.82
CA LEU A 155 9.09 3.28 15.39
C LEU A 155 8.96 4.57 14.56
N CYS A 156 9.53 5.66 15.05
CA CYS A 156 9.52 6.96 14.36
C CYS A 156 10.17 6.86 12.99
N ASP A 157 11.37 6.28 12.89
CA ASP A 157 12.06 6.12 11.60
C ASP A 157 11.27 5.23 10.64
N ALA A 158 10.71 4.11 11.11
CA ALA A 158 9.99 3.21 10.23
C ALA A 158 8.72 3.82 9.63
N TYR A 159 7.91 4.52 10.41
CA TYR A 159 6.65 5.11 9.93
C TYR A 159 6.87 6.45 9.23
N PHE A 160 7.68 7.34 9.79
CA PHE A 160 7.92 8.66 9.22
C PHE A 160 9.11 8.70 8.25
N GLY A 161 10.18 7.97 8.50
CA GLY A 161 11.34 7.95 7.61
C GLY A 161 11.17 7.04 6.39
N LYS A 162 10.47 5.91 6.51
CA LYS A 162 10.53 4.84 5.50
C LYS A 162 9.28 4.63 4.64
N ILE A 163 8.07 4.98 5.09
CA ILE A 163 6.84 4.83 4.29
C ILE A 163 6.79 5.90 3.20
N PRO A 164 6.96 5.59 1.90
CA PRO A 164 6.85 6.59 0.86
C PRO A 164 5.40 7.07 0.69
N ASP A 165 5.15 8.34 0.40
CA ASP A 165 3.79 8.85 0.06
C ASP A 165 3.84 10.04 -0.92
N ALA A 166 2.74 10.22 -1.67
CA ALA A 166 2.51 11.33 -2.58
C ALA A 166 2.40 12.69 -1.87
N PHE A 167 2.01 12.75 -0.58
CA PHE A 167 1.95 14.02 0.16
C PHE A 167 3.34 14.56 0.53
N ARG A 168 4.38 13.71 0.51
CA ARG A 168 5.74 14.07 0.96
C ARG A 168 6.42 15.06 0.02
N ARG A 169 7.29 15.91 0.56
CA ARG A 169 8.07 16.88 -0.22
C ARG A 169 9.55 16.81 0.15
N PRO A 170 10.45 16.45 -0.80
CA PRO A 170 10.14 15.83 -2.09
C PRO A 170 9.57 14.41 -1.91
N ASN A 171 8.69 13.96 -2.80
CA ASN A 171 8.16 12.59 -2.83
C ASN A 171 9.02 11.62 -3.67
N SER A 172 10.31 11.90 -3.87
CA SER A 172 11.21 11.04 -4.66
C SER A 172 11.31 9.60 -4.13
N GLN A 173 11.05 9.39 -2.83
CA GLN A 173 10.99 8.07 -2.22
C GLN A 173 9.84 7.21 -2.79
N LEU A 174 8.70 7.81 -3.13
CA LEU A 174 7.57 7.12 -3.76
C LEU A 174 7.97 6.53 -5.11
N TYR A 175 8.60 7.34 -5.95
CA TYR A 175 9.02 6.91 -7.28
C TYR A 175 10.14 5.88 -7.26
N ARG A 176 11.10 5.99 -6.32
CA ARG A 176 12.12 4.95 -6.13
C ARG A 176 11.47 3.63 -5.70
N TRP A 177 10.60 3.68 -4.70
CA TRP A 177 9.90 2.49 -4.21
C TRP A 177 9.02 1.85 -5.30
N LEU A 178 8.27 2.65 -6.06
CA LEU A 178 7.45 2.16 -7.17
C LEU A 178 8.31 1.54 -8.27
N ARG A 179 9.41 2.18 -8.67
CA ARG A 179 10.33 1.61 -9.68
C ARG A 179 10.76 0.21 -9.28
N ASP A 180 11.23 0.06 -8.06
CA ASP A 180 11.83 -1.18 -7.58
C ASP A 180 10.74 -2.28 -7.48
N ARG A 181 9.56 -1.95 -6.93
CA ARG A 181 8.45 -2.91 -6.79
C ARG A 181 7.78 -3.28 -8.11
N LEU A 182 7.56 -2.32 -9.01
CA LEU A 182 6.98 -2.60 -10.33
C LEU A 182 7.88 -3.53 -11.13
N ALA A 183 9.21 -3.32 -11.07
CA ALA A 183 10.19 -4.17 -11.74
C ALA A 183 10.25 -5.58 -11.12
N GLU A 184 10.35 -5.67 -9.79
CA GLU A 184 10.37 -6.94 -9.05
C GLU A 184 9.13 -7.82 -9.37
N ARG A 185 7.97 -7.19 -9.52
CA ARG A 185 6.69 -7.86 -9.80
C ARG A 185 6.38 -8.04 -11.29
N GLY A 186 7.27 -7.59 -12.19
CA GLY A 186 7.06 -7.69 -13.63
C GLY A 186 5.79 -6.99 -14.12
N VAL A 187 5.39 -5.89 -13.47
CA VAL A 187 4.12 -5.20 -13.75
C VAL A 187 4.08 -4.71 -15.19
N ARG A 188 2.97 -5.01 -15.86
CA ARG A 188 2.70 -4.72 -17.28
C ARG A 188 1.77 -3.54 -17.50
N GLY A 189 0.99 -3.17 -16.49
CA GLY A 189 0.09 -2.02 -16.53
C GLY A 189 -0.21 -1.48 -15.13
N ILE A 190 -0.53 -0.19 -15.05
CA ILE A 190 -0.84 0.49 -13.78
C ILE A 190 -2.28 0.96 -13.82
N LEU A 191 -3.05 0.59 -12.79
CA LEU A 191 -4.35 1.17 -12.49
C LEU A 191 -4.12 2.31 -11.50
N PHE A 192 -4.35 3.55 -11.91
CA PHE A 192 -4.15 4.73 -11.08
C PHE A 192 -5.47 5.14 -10.43
N HIS A 193 -5.64 4.88 -9.14
CA HIS A 193 -6.85 5.17 -8.39
C HIS A 193 -6.80 6.54 -7.70
N GLU A 194 -7.84 7.34 -7.89
CA GLU A 194 -7.97 8.60 -7.20
C GLU A 194 -9.42 9.00 -6.99
N TYR A 195 -9.66 9.82 -5.98
CA TYR A 195 -10.93 10.52 -5.84
C TYR A 195 -10.89 11.82 -6.65
N THR A 196 -11.99 12.17 -7.31
CA THR A 196 -12.12 13.43 -8.09
C THR A 196 -11.72 14.68 -7.28
N TRP A 197 -11.93 14.62 -5.96
CA TRP A 197 -11.67 15.71 -5.00
C TRP A 197 -10.30 15.64 -4.32
N CYS A 198 -9.42 14.72 -4.72
CA CYS A 198 -8.11 14.55 -4.10
C CYS A 198 -7.02 15.24 -4.91
N ASP A 199 -6.72 16.50 -4.57
CA ASP A 199 -5.73 17.32 -5.28
C ASP A 199 -4.33 16.68 -5.32
N THR A 200 -3.95 15.98 -4.25
CA THR A 200 -2.62 15.32 -4.18
C THR A 200 -2.47 14.23 -5.24
N TRP A 201 -3.42 13.30 -5.32
CA TRP A 201 -3.32 12.20 -6.29
C TRP A 201 -3.62 12.65 -7.70
N ARG A 202 -4.50 13.64 -7.88
CA ARG A 202 -4.75 14.27 -9.18
C ARG A 202 -3.51 14.96 -9.75
N ALA A 203 -2.76 15.67 -8.91
CA ALA A 203 -1.47 16.23 -9.30
C ALA A 203 -0.45 15.13 -9.65
N GLU A 204 -0.42 14.04 -8.88
CA GLU A 204 0.51 12.93 -9.16
C GLU A 204 0.17 12.12 -10.40
N PHE A 205 -1.08 12.10 -10.87
CA PHE A 205 -1.43 11.39 -12.09
C PHE A 205 -0.64 11.90 -13.31
N ALA A 206 -0.52 13.23 -13.45
CA ALA A 206 0.22 13.85 -14.54
C ALA A 206 1.70 13.43 -14.52
N ARG A 207 2.34 13.52 -13.36
CA ARG A 207 3.73 13.12 -13.19
C ARG A 207 3.95 11.63 -13.34
N MET A 208 3.01 10.79 -12.88
CA MET A 208 3.07 9.35 -13.05
C MET A 208 3.04 8.96 -14.53
N LYS A 209 2.21 9.63 -15.34
CA LYS A 209 2.15 9.40 -16.78
C LYS A 209 3.47 9.70 -17.50
N GLU A 210 4.18 10.73 -17.08
CA GLU A 210 5.48 11.08 -17.65
C GLU A 210 6.59 10.12 -17.19
N TRP A 211 6.51 9.65 -15.95
CA TRP A 211 7.53 8.81 -15.34
C TRP A 211 7.41 7.33 -15.70
N ALA A 212 6.19 6.78 -15.77
CA ALA A 212 5.99 5.35 -15.94
C ALA A 212 6.22 4.91 -17.40
N SER A 213 6.97 3.83 -17.59
CA SER A 213 7.10 3.17 -18.89
C SER A 213 5.94 2.22 -19.19
N ALA A 214 5.22 1.76 -18.16
CA ALA A 214 4.06 0.90 -18.31
C ALA A 214 2.80 1.73 -18.65
N PRO A 215 1.89 1.23 -19.50
CA PRO A 215 0.60 1.88 -19.73
C PRO A 215 -0.17 2.10 -18.43
N ILE A 216 -0.81 3.27 -18.31
CA ILE A 216 -1.61 3.65 -17.14
C ILE A 216 -3.07 3.80 -17.53
N HIS A 217 -3.97 3.19 -16.74
CA HIS A 217 -5.40 3.41 -16.79
C HIS A 217 -5.87 4.16 -15.54
N ARG A 218 -6.61 5.25 -15.71
CA ARG A 218 -7.11 6.07 -14.58
C ARG A 218 -8.45 5.52 -14.08
N LEU A 219 -8.50 5.19 -12.80
CA LEU A 219 -9.69 4.81 -12.05
C LEU A 219 -10.16 6.02 -11.23
N GLU A 220 -11.04 6.82 -11.82
CA GLU A 220 -11.59 8.00 -11.15
C GLU A 220 -12.81 7.61 -10.31
N ASN A 221 -12.73 7.85 -9.01
CA ASN A 221 -13.78 7.60 -8.05
C ASN A 221 -14.45 8.92 -7.63
N GLN A 222 -15.74 9.07 -7.94
CA GLN A 222 -16.52 10.25 -7.57
C GLN A 222 -17.08 10.22 -6.13
N GLY A 223 -16.51 9.37 -5.27
CA GLY A 223 -17.02 9.09 -3.92
C GLY A 223 -18.03 7.94 -3.89
N GLN A 224 -18.07 7.12 -4.93
CA GLN A 224 -18.97 5.97 -4.99
C GLN A 224 -18.37 4.79 -4.23
N PRO A 225 -19.20 4.05 -3.47
CA PRO A 225 -18.72 2.90 -2.71
C PRO A 225 -18.35 1.72 -3.62
N ARG A 226 -18.77 1.70 -4.88
CA ARG A 226 -18.48 0.61 -5.83
C ARG A 226 -18.06 1.18 -7.19
N PRO A 227 -17.30 0.41 -7.99
CA PRO A 227 -16.99 0.79 -9.36
C PRO A 227 -18.26 0.90 -10.22
N ASP A 228 -18.38 1.99 -10.99
CA ASP A 228 -19.41 2.15 -12.01
C ASP A 228 -19.18 1.17 -13.18
N PRO A 229 -20.23 0.55 -13.77
CA PRO A 229 -20.12 -0.32 -14.94
C PRO A 229 -19.27 0.25 -16.09
N ARG A 230 -19.31 1.56 -16.36
CA ARG A 230 -18.49 2.18 -17.42
C ARG A 230 -16.99 2.09 -17.12
N LEU A 231 -16.61 2.16 -15.85
CA LEU A 231 -15.23 1.97 -15.42
C LEU A 231 -14.78 0.52 -15.66
N LEU A 232 -15.66 -0.46 -15.42
CA LEU A 232 -15.37 -1.88 -15.67
C LEU A 232 -15.16 -2.17 -17.16
N PHE A 233 -16.02 -1.66 -18.06
CA PHE A 233 -15.83 -1.81 -19.50
C PHE A 233 -14.51 -1.20 -20.01
N ARG A 234 -14.12 -0.05 -19.46
CA ARG A 234 -12.83 0.58 -19.81
C ARG A 234 -11.63 -0.21 -19.30
N LEU A 235 -11.77 -0.87 -18.16
CA LEU A 235 -10.76 -1.76 -17.59
C LEU A 235 -10.56 -3.01 -18.46
N GLU A 236 -11.66 -3.62 -18.95
CA GLU A 236 -11.61 -4.74 -19.89
C GLU A 236 -10.85 -4.34 -21.17
N ALA A 237 -11.22 -3.22 -21.79
CA ALA A 237 -10.53 -2.71 -22.99
C ALA A 237 -9.04 -2.43 -22.74
N PHE A 238 -8.69 -1.94 -21.54
CA PHE A 238 -7.29 -1.73 -21.15
C PHE A 238 -6.53 -3.05 -21.03
N LEU A 239 -7.15 -4.10 -20.47
CA LEU A 239 -6.53 -5.42 -20.36
C LEU A 239 -6.36 -6.09 -21.73
N GLU A 240 -7.33 -5.96 -22.62
CA GLU A 240 -7.23 -6.43 -24.01
C GLU A 240 -6.06 -5.76 -24.75
N MET A 241 -5.90 -4.44 -24.59
CA MET A 241 -4.77 -3.69 -25.14
C MET A 241 -3.42 -4.23 -24.62
N LEU A 242 -3.32 -4.52 -23.32
CA LEU A 242 -2.11 -5.09 -22.73
C LEU A 242 -1.83 -6.51 -23.24
N ALA A 243 -2.86 -7.34 -23.40
CA ALA A 243 -2.76 -8.68 -23.96
C ALA A 243 -2.22 -8.64 -25.40
N ALA A 244 -2.80 -7.77 -26.24
CA ALA A 244 -2.37 -7.58 -27.62
C ALA A 244 -0.93 -7.09 -27.72
N SER A 245 -0.50 -6.21 -26.81
CA SER A 245 0.90 -5.74 -26.74
C SER A 245 1.89 -6.86 -26.38
N ALA A 246 1.50 -7.78 -25.49
CA ALA A 246 2.34 -8.91 -25.11
C ALA A 246 2.59 -9.87 -26.29
N LEU A 247 1.57 -10.12 -27.12
CA LEU A 247 1.67 -10.98 -28.31
C LEU A 247 2.58 -10.41 -29.41
N ARG A 248 2.82 -9.09 -29.41
CA ARG A 248 3.62 -8.40 -30.44
C ARG A 248 5.10 -8.28 -30.11
N ARG A 249 5.55 -8.67 -28.91
CA ARG A 249 6.98 -8.69 -28.58
C ARG A 249 7.58 -10.00 -29.10
N PRO A 250 8.50 -9.98 -30.09
CA PRO A 250 9.19 -11.19 -30.49
C PRO A 250 10.05 -11.69 -29.33
N SER A 251 10.01 -13.00 -29.09
CA SER A 251 10.91 -13.69 -28.16
C SER A 251 12.34 -13.40 -28.58
N LEU A 252 13.07 -12.64 -27.76
CA LEU A 252 14.52 -12.48 -27.86
C LEU A 252 15.22 -13.64 -27.17
#